data_AF-A0A1I7ED71-F1
#
_entry.id   AF-A0A1I7ED71-F1
#
_cell.length_a   1.000
_cell.length_b   1.000
_cell.length_c   1.000
_cell.angle_alpha   90.00
_cell.angle_beta   90.00
_cell.angle_gamma   90.00
#
_symmetry.space_group_name_H-M   'P 1'
#
loop_
_entity.id
_entity.type
_entity.pdbx_description
1 polymer ?
#
loop_
_entity_poly.entity_id
_entity_poly.type
_entity_poly.pdbx_seq_one_letter_code
_entity_poly.pdbx_strand_id
1 'polypeptide(L)' 'MLIPDIDAFEERAAIAEFDGGLSRRAAEDLAAQAQGFANADAYWQWLADYVVTRKIP' A
#
# COMPACT_ATOMS: atom_id res chain seq x y z
N MET A 1 -8.85 9.73 9.86
CA MET A 1 -7.96 8.91 9.02
C MET A 1 -8.85 8.17 8.03
N LEU A 2 -8.59 8.30 6.73
CA LEU A 2 -9.37 7.62 5.68
C LEU A 2 -8.87 6.18 5.53
N ILE A 3 -9.76 5.27 5.11
CA ILE A 3 -9.38 3.92 4.69
C ILE A 3 -8.39 4.07 3.51
N PRO A 4 -7.25 3.36 3.49
CA PRO A 4 -6.30 3.38 2.39
C PRO A 4 -6.97 2.96 1.08
N ASP A 5 -6.53 3.58 -0.01
CA ASP A 5 -7.06 3.34 -1.34
C ASP A 5 -6.28 2.20 -2.00
N ILE A 6 -6.92 1.05 -2.18
CA ILE A 6 -6.25 -0.13 -2.76
C ILE A 6 -5.98 0.03 -4.25
N ASP A 7 -6.86 0.71 -4.99
CA ASP A 7 -6.68 0.93 -6.41
C ASP A 7 -5.48 1.88 -6.64
N ALA A 8 -5.37 2.95 -5.84
CA ALA A 8 -4.23 3.86 -5.90
C ALA A 8 -2.91 3.22 -5.44
N PHE A 9 -2.97 2.26 -4.52
CA PHE A 9 -1.80 1.46 -4.12
C PHE A 9 -1.32 0.59 -5.30
N GLU A 10 -2.23 -0.17 -5.89
CA GLU A 10 -1.92 -1.10 -6.98
C GLU A 10 -1.46 -0.37 -8.24
N GLU A 11 -2.11 0.73 -8.62
CA GLU A 11 -1.71 1.55 -9.77
C GLU A 11 -0.30 2.11 -9.58
N ARG A 12 -0.01 2.70 -8.40
CA ARG A 12 1.31 3.28 -8.14
C ARG A 12 2.40 2.21 -8.06
N ALA A 13 2.11 1.04 -7.48
CA ALA A 13 3.03 -0.08 -7.47
C ALA A 13 3.31 -0.58 -8.90
N ALA A 14 2.28 -0.71 -9.73
CA ALA A 14 2.44 -1.12 -11.13
C ALA A 14 3.29 -0.11 -11.93
N ILE A 15 3.02 1.20 -11.82
CA ILE A 15 3.82 2.23 -12.49
C ILE A 15 5.27 2.17 -12.00
N ALA A 16 5.50 2.07 -10.69
CA ALA A 16 6.85 2.06 -10.15
C ALA A 16 7.65 0.79 -10.52
N GLU A 17 6.98 -0.37 -10.66
CA GLU A 17 7.59 -1.62 -11.14
C GLU A 17 7.91 -1.56 -12.63
N PHE A 18 6.92 -1.27 -13.48
CA PHE A 18 7.06 -1.40 -14.93
C PHE A 18 7.68 -0.17 -15.60
N ASP A 19 7.30 1.03 -15.18
CA ASP A 19 7.80 2.28 -15.77
C ASP A 19 9.02 2.80 -14.98
N GLY A 20 9.02 2.60 -13.66
CA GLY A 20 10.09 3.03 -12.75
C GLY A 20 11.26 2.06 -12.62
N GLY A 21 11.11 0.81 -13.06
CA GLY A 21 12.14 -0.23 -13.00
C GLY A 21 12.48 -0.70 -11.59
N LEU A 22 11.63 -0.42 -10.59
CA LEU A 22 11.79 -0.95 -9.25
C LEU A 22 11.47 -2.44 -9.23
N SER A 23 12.05 -3.17 -8.28
CA SER A 23 11.52 -4.48 -7.95
C SER A 23 10.11 -4.32 -7.38
N ARG A 24 9.25 -5.32 -7.60
CA ARG A 24 7.89 -5.34 -7.05
C ARG A 24 7.83 -4.92 -5.58
N ARG A 25 8.72 -5.44 -4.74
CA ARG A 25 8.76 -5.10 -3.31
C ARG A 25 9.06 -3.61 -3.07
N ALA A 26 10.03 -3.04 -3.78
CA ALA A 26 10.35 -1.61 -3.64
C ALA A 26 9.23 -0.72 -4.21
N ALA A 27 8.53 -1.18 -5.25
CA ALA A 27 7.37 -0.49 -5.81
C ALA A 27 6.17 -0.49 -4.85
N GLU A 28 5.86 -1.62 -4.22
CA GLU A 28 4.83 -1.74 -3.19
C GLU A 28 5.18 -0.89 -1.95
N ASP A 29 6.45 -0.86 -1.52
CA ASP A 29 6.89 0.01 -0.42
C ASP A 29 6.72 1.49 -0.75
N LEU A 30 7.06 1.91 -1.98
CA LEU A 30 6.86 3.29 -2.45
C LEU A 30 5.36 3.64 -2.51
N ALA A 31 4.52 2.73 -2.97
CA ALA A 31 3.07 2.91 -3.03
C ALA A 31 2.46 3.06 -1.62
N ALA A 32 2.93 2.26 -0.65
CA ALA A 32 2.53 2.35 0.75
C ALA A 32 2.93 3.70 1.38
N GLN A 33 4.15 4.15 1.14
CA GLN A 33 4.67 5.44 1.62
C GLN A 33 3.89 6.62 1.08
N ALA A 34 3.42 6.54 -0.17
CA ALA A 34 2.56 7.57 -0.75
C ALA A 34 1.20 7.70 -0.03
N GLN A 35 0.77 6.68 0.74
CA GLN A 35 -0.44 6.71 1.57
C GLN A 35 -0.15 6.93 3.06
N GLY A 36 1.11 7.22 3.42
CA GLY A 36 1.52 7.52 4.80
C GLY A 36 1.92 6.31 5.63
N PHE A 37 2.09 5.13 5.02
CA PHE A 37 2.62 3.94 5.70
C PHE A 37 4.15 3.89 5.64
N ALA A 38 4.76 3.14 6.55
CA ALA A 38 6.22 2.95 6.53
C ALA A 38 6.67 2.11 5.32
N ASN A 39 5.90 1.08 4.96
CA ASN A 39 6.18 0.10 3.92
C ASN A 39 4.92 -0.71 3.56
N ALA A 40 5.02 -1.62 2.60
CA ALA A 40 3.91 -2.46 2.15
C ALA A 40 3.38 -3.38 3.26
N ASP A 41 4.26 -3.92 4.10
CA ASP A 41 3.86 -4.79 5.22
C ASP A 41 2.93 -4.05 6.20
N ALA A 42 3.23 -2.78 6.52
CA ALA A 42 2.38 -1.94 7.38
C ALA A 42 1.02 -1.62 6.74
N TYR A 43 0.99 -1.38 5.42
CA TYR A 43 -0.25 -1.17 4.66
C TYR A 43 -1.15 -2.43 4.72
N TRP A 44 -0.59 -3.61 4.46
CA TRP A 44 -1.34 -4.86 4.46
C TRP A 44 -1.79 -5.27 5.87
N GLN A 45 -0.98 -5.01 6.90
CA GLN A 45 -1.39 -5.25 8.28
C GLN A 45 -2.60 -4.38 8.66
N TRP A 46 -2.58 -3.10 8.29
CA TRP A 46 -3.72 -2.20 8.53
C TRP A 46 -5.00 -2.72 7.85
N LEU A 47 -4.91 -3.18 6.59
CA LEU A 47 -6.06 -3.75 5.88
C LEU A 47 -6.55 -5.05 6.51
N ALA A 48 -5.64 -5.92 6.95
CA ALA A 48 -5.99 -7.16 7.64
C ALA A 48 -6.78 -6.86 8.93
N ASP A 49 -6.29 -5.92 9.74
CA ASP A 49 -6.95 -5.50 10.98
C ASP A 49 -8.34 -4.89 10.70
N TYR A 50 -8.46 -4.05 9.66
CA TYR A 50 -9.73 -3.48 9.25
C TYR A 50 -10.72 -4.53 8.76
N VAL A 51 -10.30 -5.49 7.93
CA VAL A 51 -11.18 -6.54 7.39
C VAL A 51 -11.71 -7.45 8.50
N VAL A 52 -10.86 -7.79 9.47
CA VAL A 52 -11.23 -8.64 10.61
C VAL A 52 -12.15 -7.91 11.59
N THR A 53 -11.83 -6.66 11.94
CA THR A 53 -12.51 -5.95 13.03
C THR A 53 -13.62 -5.02 12.58
N ARG A 54 -13.61 -4.62 11.30
CA ARG A 54 -14.45 -3.54 10.72
C ARG A 54 -14.29 -2.20 11.46
N LYS A 55 -13.15 -1.99 12.11
CA LYS A 55 -12.79 -0.75 12.80
C LYS A 55 -11.53 -0.16 12.18
N ILE A 56 -11.47 1.16 12.16
CA ILE A 56 -10.24 1.88 11.79
C ILE A 56 -9.24 1.66 12.94
N PRO A 57 -8.08 1.03 12.67
CA PRO A 57 -7.00 0.85 13.65
C PRO A 57 -6.49 2.17 14.25
#